data_AF-A0A0C3AFC7-F1
#
_entry.id   AF-A0A0C3AFC7-F1
#
_cell.length_a   1.000
_cell.length_b   1.000
_cell.length_c   1.000
_cell.angle_alpha   90.00
_cell.angle_beta   90.00
_cell.angle_gamma   90.00
#
_symmetry.space_group_name_H-M   'P 1'
#
loop_
_entity.id
_entity.type
_entity.pdbx_description
1 polymer ?
#
loop_
_entity_poly.entity_id
_entity_poly.type
_entity_poly.pdbx_seq_one_letter_code
_entity_poly.pdbx_strand_id
1 'polypeptide(L)'
;MSASTSLSVELWQTILRYAIGVADFLDPDAFKGVIEEHLIADAESPKNNEATYWAAERTRNQLQMVCKSWDAYLRNFEHRFVRMLDIYHDKIDIQKLEVALRVCFSPRGCRCVEFCTPRSKFQTFCWKTIGKIEPTRMVIADLKKEDYPIGDLIEISQNFDRVEVLIAPYCGFTHSFAKTLQKFSSLRHFYGKGYRGIREQGVQGITTAKNIITLSLHTRMDGEYTNLIWDLPCLRHFRLKDDSSQELSDFVDKAALPILRVIGVQLLSLHLYHRIENYDMPRELWELCPNVESFRIGMSLVHHPPYFHPIHTLVVVREVQLHQFPELPEWPNLRRVVIDNEYPVSAKYFSHLKSTRGIIMENRNGFIKEADLETAVGGEEDEAE
;
A
#
# COMPACT_ATOMS: atom_id res chain seq x y z
N MET A 1 -55.33 -17.56 -5.11
CA MET A 1 -54.06 -17.72 -5.83
C MET A 1 -52.94 -17.45 -4.85
N SER A 2 -52.27 -18.50 -4.36
CA SER A 2 -51.10 -18.37 -3.49
C SER A 2 -49.92 -18.00 -4.38
N ALA A 3 -49.52 -16.73 -4.38
CA ALA A 3 -48.27 -16.34 -5.01
C ALA A 3 -47.14 -17.04 -4.25
N SER A 4 -46.45 -17.98 -4.90
CA SER A 4 -45.24 -18.57 -4.30
C SER A 4 -44.20 -17.45 -4.19
N THR A 5 -44.09 -16.87 -3.00
CA THR A 5 -43.08 -15.87 -2.65
C THR A 5 -41.71 -16.52 -2.46
N SER A 6 -41.29 -17.36 -3.41
CA SER A 6 -39.92 -17.88 -3.44
C SER A 6 -39.03 -16.77 -3.99
N LEU A 7 -38.27 -16.13 -3.11
CA LEU A 7 -37.15 -15.30 -3.51
C LEU A 7 -36.25 -16.15 -4.43
N SER A 8 -35.83 -15.60 -5.58
CA SER A 8 -34.97 -16.35 -6.51
C SER A 8 -33.68 -16.77 -5.80
N VAL A 9 -33.12 -17.92 -6.18
CA VAL A 9 -31.94 -18.47 -5.51
C VAL A 9 -30.76 -17.50 -5.59
N GLU A 10 -30.67 -16.81 -6.72
CA GLU A 10 -29.66 -15.79 -7.03
C GLU A 10 -29.76 -14.60 -6.08
N LEU A 11 -30.98 -14.20 -5.70
CA LEU A 11 -31.19 -13.03 -4.85
C LEU A 11 -30.74 -13.29 -3.41
N TRP A 12 -31.09 -14.43 -2.79
CA TRP A 12 -30.59 -14.71 -1.43
C TRP A 12 -29.09 -14.97 -1.42
N GLN A 13 -28.52 -15.63 -2.44
CA GLN A 13 -27.07 -15.79 -2.55
C GLN A 13 -26.33 -14.45 -2.64
N THR A 14 -26.91 -13.48 -3.36
CA THR A 14 -26.37 -12.12 -3.46
C THR A 14 -26.41 -11.40 -2.12
N ILE A 15 -27.54 -11.48 -1.41
CA ILE A 15 -27.68 -10.92 -0.05
C ILE A 15 -26.65 -11.54 0.90
N LEU A 16 -26.49 -12.87 0.88
CA LEU A 16 -25.51 -13.55 1.71
C LEU A 16 -24.08 -13.12 1.40
N ARG A 17 -23.69 -13.01 0.12
CA ARG A 17 -22.36 -12.52 -0.27
C ARG A 17 -22.10 -11.11 0.26
N TYR A 18 -23.10 -10.23 0.16
CA TYR A 18 -22.99 -8.86 0.65
C TYR A 18 -22.85 -8.82 2.18
N ALA A 19 -23.63 -9.64 2.90
CA ALA A 19 -23.60 -9.72 4.36
C ALA A 19 -22.26 -10.19 4.95
N ILE A 20 -21.47 -10.95 4.17
CA ILE A 20 -20.14 -11.46 4.56
C ILE A 20 -19.00 -10.83 3.75
N GLY A 21 -19.32 -9.79 2.99
CA GLY A 21 -18.40 -9.11 2.09
C GLY A 21 -17.44 -8.21 2.87
N VAL A 22 -16.17 -8.27 2.51
CA VAL A 22 -15.12 -7.35 2.98
C VAL A 22 -14.29 -6.91 1.79
N ALA A 23 -14.91 -6.13 0.90
CA ALA A 23 -14.37 -5.80 -0.43
C ALA A 23 -12.90 -5.36 -0.34
N ASP A 24 -12.59 -4.28 0.38
CA ASP A 24 -11.23 -3.75 0.49
C ASP A 24 -10.18 -4.70 1.09
N PHE A 25 -10.57 -5.64 1.94
CA PHE A 25 -9.64 -6.48 2.68
C PHE A 25 -9.20 -7.74 1.89
N LEU A 26 -10.08 -8.29 1.05
CA LEU A 26 -9.84 -9.51 0.28
C LEU A 26 -9.68 -9.27 -1.22
N ASP A 27 -9.97 -8.06 -1.71
CA ASP A 27 -9.91 -7.73 -3.14
C ASP A 27 -8.50 -7.19 -3.51
N PRO A 28 -7.77 -7.86 -4.41
CA PRO A 28 -6.50 -7.34 -4.90
C PRO A 28 -6.65 -6.00 -5.65
N ASP A 29 -7.78 -5.75 -6.32
CA ASP A 29 -8.00 -4.51 -7.07
C ASP A 29 -8.17 -3.29 -6.16
N ALA A 30 -8.55 -3.50 -4.89
CA ALA A 30 -8.63 -2.43 -3.90
C ALA A 30 -7.26 -1.80 -3.62
N PHE A 31 -6.14 -2.47 -3.96
CA PHE A 31 -4.79 -1.94 -3.81
C PHE A 31 -4.36 -1.03 -4.97
N LYS A 32 -5.10 -0.99 -6.08
CA LYS A 32 -4.72 -0.16 -7.23
C LYS A 32 -4.61 1.32 -6.86
N GLY A 33 -3.42 1.87 -7.07
CA GLY A 33 -3.14 3.29 -6.82
C GLY A 33 -2.97 3.66 -5.36
N VAL A 34 -3.08 2.70 -4.43
CA VAL A 34 -2.78 2.93 -3.02
C VAL A 34 -1.28 3.12 -2.89
N ILE A 35 -0.85 4.33 -2.53
CA ILE A 35 0.57 4.68 -2.36
C ILE A 35 0.85 5.23 -0.97
N GLU A 36 -0.17 5.51 -0.16
CA GLU A 36 0.06 5.94 1.21
C GLU A 36 0.38 4.76 2.13
N GLU A 37 1.44 4.92 2.94
CA GLU A 37 1.91 3.83 3.80
C GLU A 37 0.91 3.48 4.88
N HIS A 38 0.18 4.44 5.44
CA HIS A 38 -0.83 4.16 6.46
C HIS A 38 -1.94 3.27 5.92
N LEU A 39 -2.40 3.49 4.69
CA LEU A 39 -3.43 2.63 4.10
C LEU A 39 -2.99 1.16 3.96
N ILE A 40 -1.69 0.91 3.95
CA ILE A 40 -1.09 -0.43 3.77
C ILE A 40 -0.58 -1.00 5.10
N ALA A 41 -0.06 -0.16 6.00
CA ALA A 41 0.60 -0.59 7.23
C ALA A 41 -0.28 -0.43 8.47
N ASP A 42 -1.20 0.54 8.48
CA ASP A 42 -2.14 0.79 9.57
C ASP A 42 -3.10 -0.39 9.68
N ALA A 43 -3.29 -0.89 10.90
CA ALA A 43 -4.23 -1.96 11.20
C ALA A 43 -5.68 -1.48 11.09
N GLU A 44 -5.95 -0.18 11.25
CA GLU A 44 -7.31 0.36 11.20
C GLU A 44 -7.77 0.69 9.77
N SER A 45 -6.85 0.75 8.80
CA SER A 45 -7.18 0.91 7.39
C SER A 45 -8.16 -0.18 6.93
N PRO A 46 -9.21 0.14 6.15
CA PRO A 46 -10.15 -0.85 5.60
C PRO A 46 -9.47 -2.03 4.91
N LYS A 47 -8.27 -1.80 4.35
CA LYS A 47 -7.46 -2.81 3.64
C LYS A 47 -6.72 -3.75 4.57
N ASN A 48 -6.61 -3.45 5.85
CA ASN A 48 -5.83 -4.21 6.83
C ASN A 48 -6.58 -4.52 8.12
N ASN A 49 -7.79 -3.99 8.27
CA ASN A 49 -8.60 -4.16 9.45
C ASN A 49 -9.14 -5.59 9.54
N GLU A 50 -8.36 -6.44 10.21
CA GLU A 50 -8.76 -7.82 10.51
C GLU A 50 -10.06 -7.88 11.31
N ALA A 51 -10.37 -6.87 12.14
CA ALA A 51 -11.58 -6.88 12.96
C ALA A 51 -12.84 -6.88 12.08
N THR A 52 -12.81 -6.14 10.96
CA THR A 52 -13.89 -6.15 9.95
C THR A 52 -14.06 -7.53 9.32
N TYR A 53 -12.96 -8.20 8.95
CA TYR A 53 -13.01 -9.58 8.45
C TYR A 53 -13.59 -10.55 9.49
N TRP A 54 -13.12 -10.50 10.73
CA TRP A 54 -13.59 -11.39 11.77
C TRP A 54 -15.05 -11.12 12.15
N ALA A 55 -15.53 -9.87 12.03
CA ALA A 55 -16.95 -9.56 12.16
C ALA A 55 -17.77 -10.23 11.05
N ALA A 56 -17.31 -10.14 9.80
CA ALA A 56 -17.96 -10.82 8.68
C ALA A 56 -17.98 -12.34 8.83
N GLU A 57 -16.92 -12.96 9.36
CA GLU A 57 -16.90 -14.41 9.66
C GLU A 57 -17.87 -14.80 10.78
N ARG A 58 -18.04 -13.97 11.81
CA ARG A 58 -19.07 -14.20 12.84
C ARG A 58 -20.48 -14.13 12.25
N THR A 59 -20.74 -13.15 11.39
CA THR A 59 -21.99 -13.04 10.64
C THR A 59 -22.21 -14.27 9.77
N ARG A 60 -21.18 -14.73 9.04
CA ARG A 60 -21.22 -15.95 8.22
C ARG A 60 -21.62 -17.17 9.05
N ASN A 61 -20.97 -17.38 10.21
CA ASN A 61 -21.29 -18.49 11.12
C ASN A 61 -22.74 -18.44 11.60
N GLN A 62 -23.25 -17.25 11.91
CA GLN A 62 -24.65 -17.07 12.31
C GLN A 62 -25.62 -17.43 11.17
N LEU A 63 -25.33 -16.98 9.95
CA LEU A 63 -26.15 -17.25 8.77
C LEU A 63 -26.13 -18.74 8.38
N GLN A 64 -25.04 -19.47 8.63
CA GLN A 64 -24.98 -20.93 8.41
C GLN A 64 -26.02 -21.70 9.24
N MET A 65 -26.42 -21.18 10.41
CA MET A 65 -27.38 -21.85 11.28
C MET A 65 -28.84 -21.69 10.82
N VAL A 66 -29.11 -20.81 9.85
CA VAL A 66 -30.49 -20.50 9.41
C VAL A 66 -31.11 -21.69 8.67
N CYS A 67 -30.42 -22.25 7.68
CA CYS A 67 -30.87 -23.45 6.98
C CYS A 67 -29.72 -24.18 6.26
N LYS A 68 -29.94 -25.45 5.89
CA LYS A 68 -28.93 -26.29 5.21
C LYS A 68 -28.44 -25.71 3.87
N SER A 69 -29.30 -25.02 3.14
CA SER A 69 -28.93 -24.41 1.85
C SER A 69 -27.97 -23.23 2.06
N TRP A 70 -28.21 -22.40 3.08
CA TRP A 70 -27.31 -21.31 3.45
C TRP A 70 -25.99 -21.86 3.98
N ASP A 71 -26.02 -22.88 4.84
CA ASP A 71 -24.81 -23.57 5.31
C ASP A 71 -23.95 -24.06 4.14
N ALA A 72 -24.53 -24.86 3.24
CA ALA A 72 -23.82 -25.40 2.08
C ALA A 72 -23.21 -24.30 1.19
N TYR A 73 -23.92 -23.19 1.01
CA TYR A 73 -23.43 -22.06 0.24
C TYR A 73 -22.29 -21.30 0.93
N LEU A 74 -22.47 -20.97 2.21
CA LEU A 74 -21.55 -20.16 3.02
C LEU A 74 -20.25 -20.88 3.38
N ARG A 75 -20.24 -22.22 3.37
CA ARG A 75 -19.01 -23.02 3.52
C ARG A 75 -17.96 -22.72 2.46
N ASN A 76 -18.38 -22.27 1.27
CA ASN A 76 -17.45 -21.88 0.19
C ASN A 76 -16.66 -20.59 0.49
N PHE A 77 -17.03 -19.87 1.55
CA PHE A 77 -16.42 -18.61 1.96
C PHE A 77 -15.63 -18.73 3.27
N GLU A 78 -15.45 -19.96 3.77
CA GLU A 78 -14.67 -20.23 4.97
C GLU A 78 -13.19 -19.95 4.78
N HIS A 79 -12.56 -19.36 5.79
CA HIS A 79 -11.10 -19.18 5.87
C HIS A 79 -10.49 -18.47 4.65
N ARG A 80 -11.21 -17.52 4.06
CA ARG A 80 -10.68 -16.66 2.98
C ARG A 80 -9.47 -15.84 3.43
N PHE A 81 -9.33 -15.61 4.73
CA PHE A 81 -8.12 -15.06 5.34
C PHE A 81 -7.57 -16.03 6.37
N VAL A 82 -6.26 -16.28 6.29
CA VAL A 82 -5.54 -17.16 7.22
C VAL A 82 -4.31 -16.44 7.75
N ARG A 83 -4.11 -16.49 9.06
CA ARG A 83 -2.84 -16.11 9.69
C ARG A 83 -2.01 -17.37 9.87
N MET A 84 -0.77 -17.34 9.40
CA MET A 84 0.19 -18.43 9.64
C MET A 84 0.38 -18.68 11.14
N LEU A 85 0.21 -17.64 11.96
CA LEU A 85 0.24 -17.72 13.42
C LEU A 85 -0.89 -18.61 14.00
N ASP A 86 -2.06 -18.65 13.37
CA ASP A 86 -3.16 -19.49 13.85
C ASP A 86 -2.89 -20.98 13.55
N ILE A 87 -2.25 -21.28 12.41
CA ILE A 87 -1.77 -22.65 12.11
C ILE A 87 -0.62 -23.02 13.04
N TYR A 88 0.30 -22.10 13.30
CA TYR A 88 1.43 -22.34 14.19
C TYR A 88 1.02 -22.68 15.64
N HIS A 89 -0.15 -22.20 16.07
CA HIS A 89 -0.74 -22.52 17.37
C HIS A 89 -1.81 -23.63 17.28
N ASP A 90 -1.88 -24.38 16.19
CA ASP A 90 -2.84 -25.46 15.95
C ASP A 90 -4.33 -25.03 16.12
N LYS A 91 -4.63 -23.74 15.91
CA LYS A 91 -6.00 -23.21 15.97
C LYS A 91 -6.77 -23.43 14.66
N ILE A 92 -6.04 -23.53 13.56
CA ILE A 92 -6.57 -23.71 12.21
C ILE A 92 -5.73 -24.79 11.54
N ASP A 93 -6.39 -25.70 10.83
CA ASP A 93 -5.72 -26.73 10.05
C ASP A 93 -4.96 -26.12 8.85
N ILE A 94 -3.78 -26.65 8.55
CA ILE A 94 -2.96 -26.30 7.39
C ILE A 94 -3.73 -26.33 6.05
N GLN A 95 -4.68 -27.24 5.86
CA GLN A 95 -5.46 -27.37 4.63
C GLN A 95 -6.31 -26.12 4.34
N LYS A 96 -6.56 -25.26 5.34
CA LYS A 96 -7.27 -23.98 5.10
C LYS A 96 -6.48 -23.02 4.21
N LEU A 97 -5.18 -23.24 4.02
CA LEU A 97 -4.37 -22.49 3.04
C LEU A 97 -4.78 -22.76 1.59
N GLU A 98 -5.43 -23.89 1.29
CA GLU A 98 -5.90 -24.20 -0.07
C GLU A 98 -7.01 -23.25 -0.54
N VAL A 99 -7.79 -22.70 0.40
CA VAL A 99 -8.92 -21.82 0.11
C VAL A 99 -8.67 -20.35 0.48
N ALA A 100 -7.57 -20.07 1.16
CA ALA A 100 -7.21 -18.73 1.59
C ALA A 100 -6.90 -17.83 0.37
N LEU A 101 -7.60 -16.69 0.30
CA LEU A 101 -7.33 -15.63 -0.69
C LEU A 101 -6.22 -14.71 -0.18
N ARG A 102 -6.21 -14.45 1.14
CA ARG A 102 -5.18 -13.65 1.80
C ARG A 102 -4.49 -14.46 2.90
N VAL A 103 -3.17 -14.47 2.90
CA VAL A 103 -2.37 -15.12 3.95
C VAL A 103 -1.49 -14.08 4.63
N CYS A 104 -1.59 -13.98 5.96
CA CYS A 104 -0.73 -13.14 6.78
C CYS A 104 0.39 -13.98 7.39
N PHE A 105 1.63 -13.58 7.10
CA PHE A 105 2.86 -14.19 7.57
C PHE A 105 3.41 -13.50 8.82
N SER A 106 2.66 -12.62 9.50
CA SER A 106 3.18 -11.93 10.68
C SER A 106 3.00 -12.76 11.96
N PRO A 107 4.05 -13.00 12.78
CA PRO A 107 3.91 -13.48 14.15
C PRO A 107 3.53 -12.35 15.12
N ARG A 108 3.58 -11.07 14.69
CA ARG A 108 3.30 -9.94 15.56
C ARG A 108 1.85 -9.96 16.03
N GLY A 109 1.65 -9.65 17.32
CA GLY A 109 0.36 -9.78 18.01
C GLY A 109 0.26 -11.04 18.86
N CYS A 110 1.14 -12.02 18.64
CA CYS A 110 1.36 -13.13 19.57
C CYS A 110 2.02 -12.64 20.86
N ARG A 111 1.43 -12.97 22.02
CA ARG A 111 2.05 -12.76 23.35
C ARG A 111 2.59 -14.06 23.96
N CYS A 112 2.60 -15.15 23.21
CA CYS A 112 3.05 -16.47 23.67
C CYS A 112 4.58 -16.50 23.73
N VAL A 113 5.16 -16.40 24.93
CA VAL A 113 6.61 -16.47 25.14
C VAL A 113 7.17 -17.83 24.67
N GLU A 114 6.42 -18.90 24.90
CA GLU A 114 6.88 -20.28 24.61
C GLU A 114 6.98 -20.59 23.12
N PHE A 115 6.13 -19.97 22.30
CA PHE A 115 6.00 -20.28 20.87
C PHE A 115 6.68 -19.22 19.99
N CYS A 116 6.58 -17.94 20.36
CA CYS A 116 6.93 -16.83 19.47
C CYS A 116 8.39 -16.36 19.64
N THR A 117 9.19 -17.03 20.48
CA THR A 117 10.65 -16.84 20.56
C THR A 117 11.40 -18.17 20.38
N PRO A 118 12.36 -18.28 19.43
CA PRO A 118 12.89 -17.25 18.51
C PRO A 118 12.13 -17.13 17.16
N ARG A 119 12.09 -15.92 16.59
CA ARG A 119 11.40 -15.59 15.32
C ARG A 119 11.80 -16.43 14.11
N SER A 120 13.07 -16.84 14.03
CA SER A 120 13.58 -17.68 12.93
C SER A 120 12.85 -19.01 12.79
N LYS A 121 12.34 -19.57 13.89
CA LYS A 121 11.52 -20.80 13.86
C LYS A 121 10.20 -20.55 13.15
N PHE A 122 9.56 -19.39 13.36
CA PHE A 122 8.27 -19.08 12.76
C PHE A 122 8.38 -18.86 11.24
N GLN A 123 9.40 -18.15 10.78
CA GLN A 123 9.67 -18.00 9.35
C GLN A 123 9.93 -19.36 8.68
N THR A 124 10.81 -20.17 9.26
CA THR A 124 11.09 -21.53 8.77
C THR A 124 9.81 -22.38 8.74
N PHE A 125 8.97 -22.27 9.77
CA PHE A 125 7.67 -22.92 9.81
C PHE A 125 6.79 -22.44 8.65
N CYS A 126 6.66 -21.13 8.42
CA CYS A 126 5.83 -20.60 7.35
C CYS A 126 6.19 -21.17 5.99
N TRP A 127 7.48 -21.21 5.66
CA TRP A 127 7.98 -21.74 4.39
C TRP A 127 7.80 -23.25 4.23
N LYS A 128 8.08 -24.01 5.30
CA LYS A 128 7.82 -25.45 5.29
C LYS A 128 6.33 -25.77 5.20
N THR A 129 5.48 -24.94 5.79
CA THR A 129 4.03 -25.14 5.83
C THR A 129 3.40 -24.79 4.49
N ILE A 130 3.74 -23.64 3.90
CA ILE A 130 3.22 -23.26 2.58
C ILE A 130 3.73 -24.19 1.48
N GLY A 131 4.99 -24.63 1.55
CA GLY A 131 5.57 -25.57 0.58
C GLY A 131 4.97 -26.98 0.63
N LYS A 132 4.13 -27.31 1.63
CA LYS A 132 3.37 -28.57 1.70
C LYS A 132 2.00 -28.49 1.03
N ILE A 133 1.51 -27.29 0.73
CA ILE A 133 0.17 -27.07 0.21
C ILE A 133 0.26 -26.68 -1.25
N GLU A 134 -0.23 -27.52 -2.15
CA GLU A 134 -0.29 -27.22 -3.57
C GLU A 134 -1.60 -27.76 -4.16
N PRO A 135 -2.42 -26.93 -4.84
CA PRO A 135 -2.23 -25.50 -5.12
C PRO A 135 -2.75 -24.56 -4.02
N THR A 136 -2.20 -23.34 -3.95
CA THR A 136 -2.77 -22.25 -3.14
C THR A 136 -3.74 -21.40 -3.96
N ARG A 137 -4.74 -20.79 -3.30
CA ARG A 137 -5.61 -19.74 -3.88
C ARG A 137 -5.19 -18.33 -3.46
N MET A 138 -4.00 -18.20 -2.89
CA MET A 138 -3.49 -16.95 -2.34
C MET A 138 -3.29 -15.93 -3.47
N VAL A 139 -4.02 -14.83 -3.38
CA VAL A 139 -3.91 -13.66 -4.27
C VAL A 139 -3.28 -12.46 -3.55
N ILE A 140 -3.36 -12.42 -2.22
CA ILE A 140 -2.72 -11.40 -1.37
C ILE A 140 -1.79 -12.09 -0.37
N ALA A 141 -0.50 -11.78 -0.43
CA ALA A 141 0.49 -12.20 0.55
C ALA A 141 0.87 -11.01 1.43
N ASP A 142 0.54 -11.09 2.72
CA ASP A 142 0.81 -10.04 3.71
C ASP A 142 2.00 -10.45 4.60
N LEU A 143 3.18 -9.88 4.31
CA LEU A 143 4.43 -10.14 5.03
C LEU A 143 4.78 -9.05 6.04
N LYS A 144 3.78 -8.23 6.43
CA LYS A 144 4.03 -7.10 7.31
C LYS A 144 4.78 -7.49 8.56
N LYS A 145 5.60 -6.53 8.99
CA LYS A 145 6.22 -6.46 10.31
C LYS A 145 7.33 -7.50 10.58
N GLU A 146 7.66 -8.35 9.61
CA GLU A 146 8.82 -9.23 9.66
C GLU A 146 9.84 -8.88 8.58
N ASP A 147 11.07 -9.32 8.78
CA ASP A 147 12.17 -9.14 7.83
C ASP A 147 12.26 -10.35 6.89
N TYR A 148 11.15 -10.75 6.26
CA TYR A 148 11.13 -11.86 5.30
C TYR A 148 11.95 -11.49 4.06
N PRO A 149 13.13 -12.09 3.84
CA PRO A 149 13.92 -11.81 2.66
C PRO A 149 13.16 -12.25 1.43
N ILE A 150 13.05 -11.36 0.45
CA ILE A 150 12.41 -11.65 -0.82
C ILE A 150 13.04 -12.86 -1.55
N GLY A 151 14.31 -13.14 -1.27
CA GLY A 151 15.02 -14.33 -1.76
C GLY A 151 14.36 -15.65 -1.34
N ASP A 152 13.81 -15.74 -0.13
CA ASP A 152 13.13 -16.95 0.34
C ASP A 152 11.86 -17.22 -0.47
N LEU A 153 11.17 -16.17 -0.93
CA LEU A 153 9.96 -16.29 -1.75
C LEU A 153 10.26 -16.90 -3.12
N ILE A 154 11.47 -16.70 -3.64
CA ILE A 154 11.93 -17.24 -4.92
C ILE A 154 12.02 -18.77 -4.85
N GLU A 155 12.36 -19.34 -3.71
CA GLU A 155 12.54 -20.80 -3.52
C GLU A 155 11.22 -21.57 -3.55
N ILE A 156 10.12 -20.88 -3.22
CA ILE A 156 8.76 -21.44 -3.15
C ILE A 156 7.81 -20.74 -4.13
N SER A 157 8.35 -20.25 -5.25
CA SER A 157 7.62 -19.34 -6.15
C SER A 157 6.31 -19.93 -6.69
N GLN A 158 6.22 -21.25 -6.87
CA GLN A 158 5.01 -21.93 -7.34
C GLN A 158 3.79 -21.66 -6.45
N ASN A 159 3.99 -21.49 -5.14
CA ASN A 159 2.92 -21.17 -4.20
C ASN A 159 2.42 -19.73 -4.30
N PHE A 160 3.16 -18.89 -5.02
CA PHE A 160 2.95 -17.46 -5.19
C PHE A 160 2.63 -17.07 -6.64
N ASP A 161 2.49 -18.03 -7.56
CA ASP A 161 2.22 -17.76 -8.98
C ASP A 161 0.92 -16.96 -9.21
N ARG A 162 -0.03 -17.07 -8.28
CA ARG A 162 -1.32 -16.35 -8.29
C ARG A 162 -1.33 -15.05 -7.48
N VAL A 163 -0.23 -14.72 -6.81
CA VAL A 163 -0.19 -13.54 -5.95
C VAL A 163 -0.20 -12.28 -6.81
N GLU A 164 -1.26 -11.50 -6.66
CA GLU A 164 -1.46 -10.21 -7.32
C GLU A 164 -0.95 -9.06 -6.44
N VAL A 165 -1.01 -9.22 -5.11
CA VAL A 165 -0.59 -8.21 -4.13
C VAL A 165 0.43 -8.79 -3.16
N LEU A 166 1.61 -8.17 -3.10
CA LEU A 166 2.67 -8.53 -2.16
C LEU A 166 2.98 -7.37 -1.22
N ILE A 167 2.64 -7.54 0.06
CA ILE A 167 2.71 -6.46 1.05
C ILE A 167 3.91 -6.64 2.00
N ALA A 168 4.71 -5.59 2.08
CA ALA A 168 5.84 -5.41 2.99
C ALA A 168 6.91 -6.53 2.98
N PRO A 169 7.27 -7.16 1.85
CA PRO A 169 8.45 -8.03 1.83
C PRO A 169 9.70 -7.20 2.13
N TYR A 170 10.65 -7.78 2.85
CA TYR A 170 11.97 -7.18 3.02
C TYR A 170 12.80 -7.46 1.78
N CYS A 171 13.05 -6.43 0.97
CA CYS A 171 13.69 -6.59 -0.33
C CYS A 171 15.01 -5.79 -0.42
N GLY A 172 16.08 -6.47 -0.83
CA GLY A 172 17.24 -5.85 -1.45
C GLY A 172 16.93 -5.56 -2.93
N PHE A 173 17.14 -4.35 -3.48
CA PHE A 173 17.45 -4.14 -4.90
C PHE A 173 18.76 -4.84 -5.22
N THR A 174 18.61 -6.13 -5.45
CA THR A 174 19.61 -7.02 -5.98
C THR A 174 19.08 -7.58 -7.28
N HIS A 175 19.92 -8.27 -8.02
CA HIS A 175 19.49 -9.15 -9.09
C HIS A 175 18.37 -10.12 -8.65
N SER A 176 18.34 -10.51 -7.37
CA SER A 176 17.25 -11.32 -6.80
C SER A 176 15.91 -10.58 -6.79
N PHE A 177 15.85 -9.27 -6.60
CA PHE A 177 14.60 -8.50 -6.70
C PHE A 177 14.08 -8.48 -8.15
N ALA A 178 14.95 -8.20 -9.12
CA ALA A 178 14.57 -8.24 -10.53
C ALA A 178 14.01 -9.62 -10.93
N LYS A 179 14.71 -10.69 -10.52
CA LYS A 179 14.27 -12.07 -10.70
C LYS A 179 12.95 -12.37 -10.00
N THR A 180 12.75 -11.81 -8.81
CA THR A 180 11.51 -11.99 -8.05
C THR A 180 10.33 -11.41 -8.82
N LEU A 181 10.43 -10.15 -9.27
CA LEU A 181 9.35 -9.51 -10.02
C LEU A 181 9.06 -10.25 -11.33
N GLN A 182 10.08 -10.82 -11.98
CA GLN A 182 9.92 -11.66 -13.17
C GLN A 182 9.23 -12.99 -12.88
N LYS A 183 9.50 -13.60 -11.72
CA LYS A 183 8.90 -14.88 -11.32
C LYS A 183 7.41 -14.75 -11.01
N PHE A 184 7.00 -13.65 -10.37
CA PHE A 184 5.59 -13.44 -10.03
C PHE A 184 4.82 -12.86 -11.21
N SER A 185 4.50 -13.74 -12.17
CA SER A 185 3.81 -13.36 -13.39
C SER A 185 2.46 -12.68 -13.14
N SER A 186 1.74 -13.01 -12.07
CA SER A 186 0.45 -12.39 -11.72
C SER A 186 0.58 -11.12 -10.88
N LEU A 187 1.78 -10.73 -10.45
CA LEU A 187 1.97 -9.62 -9.51
C LEU A 187 1.61 -8.28 -10.16
N ARG A 188 0.69 -7.57 -9.51
CA ARG A 188 0.17 -6.25 -9.94
C ARG A 188 0.52 -5.15 -8.97
N HIS A 189 0.58 -5.46 -7.67
CA HIS A 189 0.83 -4.47 -6.62
C HIS A 189 1.94 -4.95 -5.70
N PHE A 190 3.05 -4.23 -5.67
CA PHE A 190 4.20 -4.53 -4.84
C PHE A 190 4.47 -3.40 -3.84
N TYR A 191 4.53 -3.74 -2.55
CA TYR A 191 4.75 -2.79 -1.46
C TYR A 191 5.95 -3.18 -0.61
N GLY A 192 7.16 -3.01 -1.13
CA GLY A 192 8.41 -3.38 -0.44
C GLY A 192 8.67 -2.53 0.80
N LYS A 193 9.25 -3.15 1.83
CA LYS A 193 9.73 -2.46 3.04
C LYS A 193 11.24 -2.61 3.15
N GLY A 194 11.91 -1.51 3.53
CA GLY A 194 13.24 -1.55 4.12
C GLY A 194 14.30 -2.16 3.22
N TYR A 195 14.73 -1.42 2.21
CA TYR A 195 15.85 -1.79 1.39
C TYR A 195 17.17 -1.50 2.10
N ARG A 196 17.98 -2.55 2.27
CA ARG A 196 19.42 -2.40 2.41
C ARG A 196 20.03 -2.63 1.04
N GLY A 197 20.57 -1.57 0.46
CA GLY A 197 21.48 -1.68 -0.68
C GLY A 197 22.69 -2.50 -0.28
N ILE A 198 22.62 -3.80 -0.52
CA ILE A 198 23.83 -4.56 -0.73
C ILE A 198 24.31 -4.08 -2.09
N ARG A 199 25.48 -3.44 -2.11
CA ARG A 199 26.18 -3.07 -3.34
C ARG A 199 26.49 -4.36 -4.10
N GLU A 200 25.56 -4.85 -4.91
CA GLU A 200 25.88 -5.80 -5.97
C GLU A 200 26.58 -4.99 -7.06
N GLN A 201 27.87 -4.72 -6.83
CA GLN A 201 28.71 -4.04 -7.80
C GLN A 201 28.74 -4.90 -9.07
N GLY A 202 28.24 -4.36 -10.19
CA GLY A 202 28.59 -4.82 -11.52
C GLY A 202 27.63 -5.79 -12.23
N VAL A 203 26.47 -6.16 -11.66
CA VAL A 203 25.48 -6.96 -12.42
C VAL A 203 24.31 -6.08 -12.85
N GLN A 204 24.33 -5.65 -14.10
CA GLN A 204 23.15 -5.05 -14.73
C GLN A 204 22.06 -6.11 -14.85
N GLY A 205 20.97 -5.91 -14.10
CA GLY A 205 19.77 -6.72 -14.20
C GLY A 205 18.70 -5.97 -14.99
N ILE A 206 18.09 -6.62 -15.98
CA ILE A 206 16.83 -6.15 -16.55
C ILE A 206 15.72 -6.56 -15.59
N THR A 207 15.01 -5.57 -15.05
CA THR A 207 13.81 -5.76 -14.23
C THR A 207 12.60 -5.66 -15.14
N THR A 208 12.18 -6.79 -15.69
CA THR A 208 10.97 -6.88 -16.52
C THR A 208 9.81 -7.40 -15.69
N ALA A 209 8.73 -6.63 -15.57
CA ALA A 209 7.50 -7.10 -14.96
C ALA A 209 6.30 -6.47 -15.66
N LYS A 210 5.67 -7.25 -16.54
CA LYS A 210 4.64 -6.75 -17.47
C LYS A 210 3.33 -6.38 -16.80
N ASN A 211 3.04 -6.93 -15.61
CA ASN A 211 1.75 -6.79 -14.96
C ASN A 211 1.74 -5.86 -13.75
N ILE A 212 2.91 -5.34 -13.33
CA ILE A 212 2.99 -4.43 -12.18
C ILE A 212 2.34 -3.10 -12.55
N ILE A 213 1.31 -2.73 -11.78
CA ILE A 213 0.55 -1.48 -11.87
C ILE A 213 0.98 -0.51 -10.78
N THR A 214 1.27 -1.02 -9.57
CA THR A 214 1.70 -0.23 -8.43
C THR A 214 3.01 -0.78 -7.88
N LEU A 215 4.01 0.11 -7.76
CA LEU A 215 5.31 -0.22 -7.22
C LEU A 215 5.67 0.78 -6.12
N SER A 216 5.76 0.30 -4.89
CA SER A 216 6.22 1.07 -3.74
C SER A 216 7.51 0.49 -3.20
N LEU A 217 8.53 1.33 -3.17
CA LEU A 217 9.88 1.00 -2.74
C LEU A 217 10.24 1.89 -1.55
N HIS A 218 10.86 1.30 -0.55
CA HIS A 218 11.32 1.98 0.66
C HIS A 218 12.81 1.67 0.82
N THR A 219 13.67 2.67 0.65
CA THR A 219 15.12 2.63 0.84
C THR A 219 15.60 3.17 2.19
N ARG A 220 16.72 2.61 2.68
CA ARG A 220 17.34 2.96 3.96
C ARG A 220 18.85 3.20 3.87
N MET A 221 19.51 3.01 2.72
CA MET A 221 20.99 2.99 2.60
C MET A 221 21.50 3.46 1.23
N ASP A 222 22.81 3.76 1.16
CA ASP A 222 23.61 4.33 0.06
C ASP A 222 23.75 3.40 -1.17
N GLY A 223 22.62 3.01 -1.76
CA GLY A 223 22.58 2.21 -2.99
C GLY A 223 22.76 3.06 -4.25
N GLU A 224 23.49 2.55 -5.24
CA GLU A 224 23.51 3.08 -6.60
C GLU A 224 22.35 2.45 -7.39
N TYR A 225 21.32 3.22 -7.72
CA TYR A 225 20.10 2.74 -8.40
C TYR A 225 20.22 2.71 -9.93
N THR A 226 21.32 3.24 -10.45
CA THR A 226 21.61 3.37 -11.89
C THR A 226 21.86 2.02 -12.59
N ASN A 227 22.05 0.94 -11.83
CA ASN A 227 22.43 -0.37 -12.37
C ASN A 227 21.26 -1.25 -12.82
N LEU A 228 20.01 -0.78 -12.70
CA LEU A 228 18.81 -1.53 -13.11
C LEU A 228 18.20 -0.94 -14.39
N ILE A 229 17.95 -1.81 -15.36
CA ILE A 229 17.15 -1.48 -16.54
C ILE A 229 15.69 -1.81 -16.21
N TRP A 230 14.84 -0.80 -16.15
CA TRP A 230 13.44 -0.94 -15.78
C TRP A 230 12.57 -1.17 -17.03
N ASP A 231 11.83 -2.27 -17.06
CA ASP A 231 10.85 -2.58 -18.11
C ASP A 231 9.52 -2.95 -17.47
N LEU A 232 8.73 -1.92 -17.17
CA LEU A 232 7.49 -2.01 -16.40
C LEU A 232 6.32 -1.36 -17.13
N PRO A 233 5.90 -1.84 -18.33
CA PRO A 233 5.00 -1.10 -19.23
C PRO A 233 3.60 -0.80 -18.66
N CYS A 234 3.14 -1.57 -17.67
CA CYS A 234 1.85 -1.38 -17.01
C CYS A 234 1.93 -0.51 -15.74
N LEU A 235 3.11 -0.06 -15.33
CA LEU A 235 3.27 0.72 -14.10
C LEU A 235 2.58 2.09 -14.26
N ARG A 236 1.67 2.39 -13.33
CA ARG A 236 0.92 3.65 -13.27
C ARG A 236 1.14 4.40 -11.97
N HIS A 237 1.47 3.71 -10.89
CA HIS A 237 1.62 4.32 -9.58
C HIS A 237 2.98 3.94 -9.00
N PHE A 238 3.81 4.95 -8.76
CA PHE A 238 5.15 4.75 -8.25
C PHE A 238 5.35 5.48 -6.94
N ARG A 239 5.90 4.77 -5.96
CA ARG A 239 6.35 5.34 -4.69
C ARG A 239 7.80 4.99 -4.45
N LEU A 240 8.58 6.00 -4.12
CA LEU A 240 9.94 5.87 -3.65
C LEU A 240 10.09 6.65 -2.34
N LYS A 241 10.30 5.92 -1.26
CA LYS A 241 10.51 6.45 0.09
C LYS A 241 11.96 6.21 0.51
N ASP A 242 12.62 7.21 1.06
CA ASP A 242 13.92 7.07 1.70
C ASP A 242 13.89 7.58 3.15
N ASP A 243 14.21 6.68 4.08
CA ASP A 243 14.36 6.99 5.51
C ASP A 243 15.85 7.16 5.91
N SER A 244 16.77 7.15 4.94
CA SER A 244 18.20 7.34 5.17
C SER A 244 18.52 8.76 5.66
N SER A 245 19.76 8.93 6.13
CA SER A 245 20.33 10.24 6.48
C SER A 245 21.15 10.85 5.35
N GLN A 246 21.05 10.33 4.11
CA GLN A 246 21.78 10.86 2.97
C GLN A 246 21.30 12.26 2.60
N GLU A 247 22.12 12.97 1.82
CA GLU A 247 21.69 14.21 1.23
C GLU A 247 20.53 13.96 0.26
N LEU A 248 19.50 14.81 0.32
CA LEU A 248 18.32 14.69 -0.52
C LEU A 248 18.67 14.84 -2.02
N SER A 249 19.67 15.64 -2.36
CA SER A 249 20.24 15.74 -3.71
C SER A 249 20.66 14.38 -4.26
N ASP A 250 21.40 13.61 -3.46
CA ASP A 250 21.86 12.27 -3.84
C ASP A 250 20.69 11.31 -4.06
N PHE A 251 19.67 11.36 -3.22
CA PHE A 251 18.44 10.59 -3.43
C PHE A 251 17.75 10.96 -4.76
N VAL A 252 17.60 12.26 -5.05
CA VAL A 252 16.95 12.72 -6.28
C VAL A 252 17.78 12.34 -7.51
N ASP A 253 19.07 12.70 -7.52
CA ASP A 253 19.93 12.60 -8.69
C ASP A 253 20.38 11.16 -8.99
N LYS A 254 20.64 10.37 -7.94
CA LYS A 254 21.17 9.00 -8.07
C LYS A 254 20.09 7.93 -7.98
N ALA A 255 18.92 8.23 -7.40
CA ALA A 255 17.82 7.27 -7.26
C ALA A 255 16.58 7.63 -8.07
N ALA A 256 15.94 8.75 -7.76
CA ALA A 256 14.61 9.05 -8.29
C ALA A 256 14.66 9.36 -9.80
N LEU A 257 15.49 10.31 -10.23
CA LEU A 257 15.54 10.76 -11.63
C LEU A 257 15.97 9.64 -12.60
N PRO A 258 16.99 8.81 -12.33
CA PRO A 258 17.33 7.69 -13.21
C PRO A 258 16.18 6.73 -13.44
N ILE A 259 15.39 6.41 -12.39
CA ILE A 259 14.22 5.56 -12.51
C ILE A 259 13.14 6.27 -13.35
N LEU A 260 12.84 7.54 -13.02
CA LEU A 260 11.80 8.33 -13.69
C LEU A 260 12.10 8.60 -15.17
N ARG A 261 13.36 8.65 -15.59
CA ARG A 261 13.73 8.72 -17.02
C ARG A 261 13.24 7.52 -17.82
N VAL A 262 13.07 6.37 -17.16
CA VAL A 262 12.63 5.14 -17.81
C VAL A 262 11.12 4.95 -17.70
N ILE A 263 10.54 5.19 -16.52
CA ILE A 263 9.12 4.88 -16.25
C ILE A 263 8.22 6.11 -16.17
N GLY A 264 8.75 7.32 -16.15
CA GLY A 264 8.01 8.53 -15.76
C GLY A 264 6.83 8.87 -16.67
N VAL A 265 6.97 8.68 -17.99
CA VAL A 265 5.97 9.06 -18.99
C VAL A 265 4.63 8.35 -18.80
N GLN A 266 4.62 7.15 -18.23
CA GLN A 266 3.40 6.34 -18.04
C GLN A 266 2.80 6.46 -16.63
N LEU A 267 3.43 7.20 -15.73
CA LEU A 267 2.94 7.36 -14.36
C LEU A 267 1.72 8.29 -14.32
N LEU A 268 0.71 7.87 -13.56
CA LEU A 268 -0.45 8.66 -13.17
C LEU A 268 -0.34 9.15 -11.73
N SER A 269 0.41 8.43 -10.89
CA SER A 269 0.67 8.85 -9.50
C SER A 269 2.12 8.67 -9.12
N LEU A 270 2.68 9.68 -8.47
CA LEU A 270 4.07 9.69 -8.04
C LEU A 270 4.15 10.15 -6.58
N HIS A 271 4.81 9.34 -5.74
CA HIS A 271 5.09 9.65 -4.35
C HIS A 271 6.60 9.57 -4.10
N LEU A 272 7.20 10.74 -3.87
CA LEU A 272 8.59 10.85 -3.44
C LEU A 272 8.63 11.34 -2.00
N TYR A 273 9.23 10.54 -1.13
CA TYR A 273 9.42 10.88 0.27
C TYR A 273 10.89 10.72 0.63
N HIS A 274 11.42 11.71 1.33
CA HIS A 274 12.74 11.65 1.94
C HIS A 274 12.66 12.27 3.34
N ARG A 275 13.50 11.80 4.27
CA ARG A 275 13.48 12.26 5.67
C ARG A 275 13.95 13.71 5.86
N ILE A 276 14.93 14.15 5.07
CA ILE A 276 15.45 15.53 5.04
C ILE A 276 14.70 16.31 3.96
N GLU A 277 14.28 17.55 4.23
CA GLU A 277 13.23 18.25 3.45
C GLU A 277 13.69 19.57 2.79
N ASN A 278 14.99 19.90 2.84
CA ASN A 278 15.51 21.20 2.37
C ASN A 278 16.09 21.15 0.95
N TYR A 279 15.36 20.55 0.01
CA TYR A 279 15.79 20.50 -1.39
C TYR A 279 14.60 20.81 -2.30
N ASP A 280 14.88 21.63 -3.30
CA ASP A 280 13.91 22.01 -4.32
C ASP A 280 13.81 20.92 -5.37
N MET A 281 12.59 20.50 -5.71
CA MET A 281 12.41 19.54 -6.79
C MET A 281 13.00 20.06 -8.10
N PRO A 282 13.78 19.26 -8.84
CA PRO A 282 14.36 19.69 -10.09
C PRO A 282 13.27 19.90 -11.14
N ARG A 283 13.40 20.96 -11.93
CA ARG A 283 12.45 21.32 -12.99
C ARG A 283 12.24 20.19 -14.01
N GLU A 284 13.27 19.39 -14.26
CA GLU A 284 13.22 18.26 -15.20
C GLU A 284 12.19 17.20 -14.79
N LEU A 285 11.80 17.12 -13.51
CA LEU A 285 10.79 16.17 -13.03
C LEU A 285 9.51 16.19 -13.86
N TRP A 286 9.04 17.39 -14.21
CA TRP A 286 7.78 17.60 -14.93
C TRP A 286 7.88 17.17 -16.39
N GLU A 287 9.08 17.23 -16.98
CA GLU A 287 9.35 16.71 -18.33
C GLU A 287 9.40 15.19 -18.33
N LEU A 288 9.92 14.58 -17.25
CA LEU A 288 9.96 13.13 -17.07
C LEU A 288 8.59 12.52 -16.77
N CYS A 289 7.70 13.27 -16.11
CA CYS A 289 6.43 12.77 -15.58
C CYS A 289 5.19 13.53 -16.09
N PRO A 290 5.03 13.75 -17.41
CA PRO A 290 4.02 14.67 -17.96
C PRO A 290 2.56 14.26 -17.72
N ASN A 291 2.31 12.98 -17.40
CA ASN A 291 0.97 12.41 -17.22
C ASN A 291 0.57 12.24 -15.75
N VAL A 292 1.40 12.68 -14.80
CA VAL A 292 1.09 12.52 -13.37
C VAL A 292 -0.12 13.39 -13.01
N GLU A 293 -1.12 12.76 -12.40
CA GLU A 293 -2.38 13.37 -11.97
C GLU A 293 -2.44 13.55 -10.44
N SER A 294 -1.79 12.66 -9.71
CA SER A 294 -1.67 12.69 -8.25
C SER A 294 -0.20 12.71 -7.84
N PHE A 295 0.19 13.75 -7.12
CA PHE A 295 1.58 13.94 -6.71
C PHE A 295 1.66 14.04 -5.19
N ARG A 296 2.55 13.24 -4.59
CA ARG A 296 2.86 13.32 -3.16
C ARG A 296 4.32 13.68 -2.97
N ILE A 297 4.56 14.70 -2.16
CA ILE A 297 5.89 15.27 -2.00
C ILE A 297 6.22 15.54 -0.53
N GLY A 298 7.42 15.13 -0.13
CA GLY A 298 8.06 15.55 1.14
C GLY A 298 9.11 16.66 0.97
N MET A 299 9.25 17.21 -0.23
CA MET A 299 10.27 18.21 -0.62
C MET A 299 9.64 19.57 -0.93
N SER A 300 10.48 20.56 -1.22
CA SER A 300 10.07 21.91 -1.61
C SER A 300 9.61 21.95 -3.08
N LEU A 301 8.56 22.72 -3.34
CA LEU A 301 7.92 22.91 -4.65
C LEU A 301 8.27 24.26 -5.30
N VAL A 302 9.48 24.80 -5.09
CA VAL A 302 9.93 26.05 -5.73
C VAL A 302 9.80 26.01 -7.26
N HIS A 303 10.02 24.84 -7.87
CA HIS A 303 9.76 24.63 -9.29
C HIS A 303 8.40 23.97 -9.50
N HIS A 304 7.39 24.81 -9.72
CA HIS A 304 6.02 24.38 -9.99
C HIS A 304 5.92 23.63 -11.32
N PRO A 305 4.92 22.74 -11.46
CA PRO A 305 4.64 22.12 -12.74
C PRO A 305 4.18 23.17 -13.76
N PRO A 306 4.39 22.89 -15.07
CA PRO A 306 3.85 23.72 -16.14
C PRO A 306 2.34 23.96 -15.99
N TYR A 307 1.86 25.12 -16.45
CA TYR A 307 0.47 25.55 -16.30
C TYR A 307 -0.59 24.51 -16.73
N PHE A 308 -0.30 23.73 -17.78
CA PHE A 308 -1.22 22.71 -18.31
C PHE A 308 -0.96 21.29 -17.77
N HIS A 309 -0.10 21.13 -16.77
CA HIS A 309 0.20 19.81 -16.21
C HIS A 309 -1.05 19.19 -15.57
N PRO A 310 -1.34 17.90 -15.77
CA PRO A 310 -2.60 17.26 -15.35
C PRO A 310 -2.76 17.01 -13.85
N ILE A 311 -1.84 17.51 -13.01
CA ILE A 311 -1.94 17.29 -11.56
C ILE A 311 -3.18 17.99 -11.04
N HIS A 312 -4.07 17.20 -10.46
CA HIS A 312 -5.29 17.67 -9.82
C HIS A 312 -5.35 17.29 -8.33
N THR A 313 -4.50 16.36 -7.89
CA THR A 313 -4.38 15.96 -6.49
C THR A 313 -2.96 16.16 -5.99
N LEU A 314 -2.78 16.97 -4.96
CA LEU A 314 -1.51 17.12 -4.25
C LEU A 314 -1.62 16.53 -2.84
N VAL A 315 -0.70 15.65 -2.47
CA VAL A 315 -0.61 15.14 -1.10
C VAL A 315 0.63 15.73 -0.44
N VAL A 316 0.40 16.47 0.65
CA VAL A 316 1.45 17.09 1.47
C VAL A 316 1.63 16.30 2.75
N VAL A 317 2.86 16.14 3.21
CA VAL A 317 3.16 15.36 4.42
C VAL A 317 3.24 16.25 5.65
N ARG A 318 3.64 17.51 5.48
CA ARG A 318 3.79 18.46 6.59
C ARG A 318 3.20 19.82 6.26
N GLU A 319 2.76 20.48 7.32
CA GLU A 319 2.20 21.83 7.26
C GLU A 319 3.18 22.88 6.75
N VAL A 320 4.48 22.73 7.01
CA VAL A 320 5.50 23.68 6.51
C VAL A 320 5.53 23.77 4.98
N GLN A 321 5.11 22.71 4.29
CA GLN A 321 4.99 22.72 2.83
C GLN A 321 3.80 23.57 2.37
N LEU A 322 2.78 23.75 3.22
CA LEU A 322 1.66 24.64 2.95
C LEU A 322 2.08 26.11 2.91
N HIS A 323 3.19 26.49 3.55
CA HIS A 323 3.71 27.87 3.48
C HIS A 323 4.19 28.25 2.09
N GLN A 324 4.45 27.28 1.22
CA GLN A 324 4.85 27.51 -0.17
C GLN A 324 3.64 27.79 -1.08
N PHE A 325 2.42 27.47 -0.63
CA PHE A 325 1.20 27.64 -1.42
C PHE A 325 0.79 29.08 -1.76
N PRO A 326 0.93 30.07 -0.87
CA PRO A 326 0.64 31.47 -1.20
C PRO A 326 1.49 32.00 -2.37
N GLU A 327 2.65 31.37 -2.62
CA GLU A 327 3.58 31.73 -3.69
C GLU A 327 3.44 30.85 -4.94
N LEU A 328 2.64 29.77 -4.89
CA LEU A 328 2.43 28.93 -6.06
C LEU A 328 1.70 29.78 -7.14
N PRO A 329 2.28 29.95 -8.34
CA PRO A 329 1.56 30.50 -9.48
C PRO A 329 0.33 29.63 -9.75
N GLU A 330 -0.66 30.22 -10.42
CA GLU A 330 -1.93 29.60 -10.72
C GLU A 330 -1.74 28.16 -11.22
N TRP A 331 -2.08 27.18 -10.38
CA TRP A 331 -2.12 25.78 -10.76
C TRP A 331 -3.58 25.46 -11.12
N PRO A 332 -4.01 25.72 -12.37
CA PRO A 332 -5.42 25.76 -12.72
C PRO A 332 -6.12 24.40 -12.57
N ASN A 333 -5.35 23.31 -12.64
CA ASN A 333 -5.87 21.96 -12.57
C ASN A 333 -5.96 21.41 -11.14
N LEU A 334 -5.36 22.08 -10.14
CA LEU A 334 -5.38 21.60 -8.76
C LEU A 334 -6.81 21.65 -8.20
N ARG A 335 -7.36 20.48 -7.85
CA ARG A 335 -8.72 20.31 -7.34
C ARG A 335 -8.75 19.80 -5.91
N ARG A 336 -7.72 19.07 -5.49
CA ARG A 336 -7.66 18.40 -4.20
C ARG A 336 -6.29 18.55 -3.56
N VAL A 337 -6.28 18.84 -2.26
CA VAL A 337 -5.08 18.77 -1.42
C VAL A 337 -5.37 17.84 -0.24
N VAL A 338 -4.58 16.78 -0.14
CA VAL A 338 -4.64 15.81 0.97
C VAL A 338 -3.49 16.09 1.92
N ILE A 339 -3.79 16.23 3.20
CA ILE A 339 -2.77 16.40 4.22
C ILE A 339 -2.56 15.07 4.92
N ASP A 340 -1.43 14.45 4.62
CA ASP A 340 -0.99 13.23 5.27
C ASP A 340 -0.09 13.54 6.47
N ASN A 341 -0.68 14.20 7.46
CA ASN A 341 -0.06 14.47 8.75
C ASN A 341 -0.84 13.74 9.86
N GLU A 342 -0.13 13.31 10.90
CA GLU A 342 -0.73 12.78 12.12
C GLU A 342 -1.22 13.90 13.04
N TYR A 343 -0.65 15.09 12.89
CA TYR A 343 -0.96 16.25 13.70
C TYR A 343 -2.04 17.13 13.06
N PRO A 344 -2.89 17.76 13.89
CA PRO A 344 -3.82 18.79 13.43
C PRO A 344 -3.04 19.90 12.73
N VAL A 345 -3.61 20.43 11.66
CA VAL A 345 -3.03 21.49 10.84
C VAL A 345 -3.72 22.79 11.22
N SER A 346 -2.97 23.87 11.35
CA SER A 346 -3.50 25.18 11.72
C SER A 346 -4.49 25.69 10.68
N ALA A 347 -5.67 26.13 11.15
CA ALA A 347 -6.75 26.71 10.34
C ALA A 347 -6.27 27.88 9.45
N LYS A 348 -5.21 28.60 9.89
CA LYS A 348 -4.66 29.76 9.19
C LYS A 348 -4.25 29.43 7.76
N TYR A 349 -3.58 28.30 7.52
CA TYR A 349 -3.12 27.91 6.18
C TYR A 349 -4.26 27.46 5.27
N PHE A 350 -5.34 26.92 5.85
CA PHE A 350 -6.50 26.49 5.08
C PHE A 350 -7.34 27.66 4.57
N SER A 351 -7.47 28.72 5.37
CA SER A 351 -8.35 29.84 5.04
C SER A 351 -8.04 30.43 3.66
N HIS A 352 -6.75 30.56 3.32
CA HIS A 352 -6.29 31.08 2.04
C HIS A 352 -6.54 30.12 0.87
N LEU A 353 -6.38 28.81 1.06
CA LEU A 353 -6.62 27.83 -0.01
C LEU A 353 -8.13 27.64 -0.28
N LYS A 354 -8.93 27.58 0.78
CA LYS A 354 -10.40 27.44 0.69
C LYS A 354 -11.03 28.66 0.00
N SER A 355 -10.52 29.87 0.27
CA SER A 355 -11.04 31.09 -0.33
C SER A 355 -10.76 31.23 -1.83
N THR A 356 -9.75 30.54 -2.36
CA THR A 356 -9.21 30.91 -3.66
C THR A 356 -9.85 30.16 -4.83
N ARG A 357 -10.23 28.86 -4.73
CA ARG A 357 -10.55 28.05 -5.94
C ARG A 357 -11.51 26.87 -5.80
N GLY A 358 -12.27 26.72 -4.71
CA GLY A 358 -13.09 25.52 -4.52
C GLY A 358 -12.28 24.22 -4.45
N ILE A 359 -11.01 24.32 -4.03
CA ILE A 359 -10.12 23.19 -3.78
C ILE A 359 -10.67 22.38 -2.61
N ILE A 360 -10.82 21.08 -2.80
CA ILE A 360 -11.21 20.14 -1.76
C ILE A 360 -9.99 19.85 -0.90
N MET A 361 -10.08 20.21 0.37
CA MET A 361 -9.08 19.84 1.37
C MET A 361 -9.53 18.55 2.05
N GLU A 362 -8.64 17.57 2.19
CA GLU A 362 -8.89 16.29 2.86
C GLU A 362 -7.75 16.00 3.85
N ASN A 363 -8.03 15.36 4.98
CA ASN A 363 -6.97 14.72 5.75
C ASN A 363 -6.65 13.33 5.15
N ARG A 364 -5.66 12.63 5.73
CA ARG A 364 -5.26 11.28 5.31
C ARG A 364 -6.36 10.21 5.30
N ASN A 365 -7.49 10.48 5.97
CA ASN A 365 -8.65 9.60 6.04
C ASN A 365 -9.77 10.01 5.07
N GLY A 366 -9.57 11.05 4.25
CA GLY A 366 -10.55 11.54 3.28
C GLY A 366 -11.65 12.41 3.88
N PHE A 367 -11.49 12.91 5.12
CA PHE A 367 -12.49 13.76 5.77
C PHE A 367 -11.85 15.04 6.31
N ILE A 368 -12.54 16.17 6.20
CA ILE A 368 -12.31 17.30 7.10
C ILE A 368 -13.66 17.55 7.75
N LYS A 369 -13.79 17.26 9.05
CA LYS A 369 -14.94 17.79 9.77
C LYS A 369 -14.67 19.28 9.94
N GLU A 370 -15.61 20.14 9.57
CA GLU A 370 -15.45 21.59 9.80
C GLU A 370 -15.19 21.89 11.28
N ALA A 371 -15.76 21.09 12.19
CA ALA A 371 -15.49 21.14 13.62
C ALA A 371 -14.01 20.88 13.99
N ASP A 372 -13.27 20.03 13.25
CA ASP A 372 -11.85 19.77 13.51
C ASP A 372 -10.99 21.00 13.17
N LEU A 373 -11.45 21.86 12.25
CA LEU A 373 -10.79 23.13 11.92
C LEU A 373 -11.05 24.21 12.98
N GLU A 374 -12.23 24.22 13.61
CA GLU A 374 -12.61 25.21 14.63
C GLU A 374 -11.88 24.96 15.96
N THR A 375 -11.68 23.71 16.37
CA THR A 375 -10.92 23.37 17.59
C THR A 375 -9.45 23.75 17.54
N ALA A 376 -8.85 23.84 16.35
CA ALA A 376 -7.46 24.27 16.19
C ALA A 376 -7.26 25.78 16.41
N VAL A 377 -8.32 26.58 16.27
CA VAL A 377 -8.25 28.05 16.44
C VAL A 377 -8.29 28.46 17.91
N GLY A 378 -8.96 27.69 18.77
CA GLY A 378 -9.16 28.04 20.18
C GLY A 378 -8.07 27.56 21.15
N GLY A 379 -7.05 26.82 20.67
CA GLY A 379 -6.01 26.24 21.53
C GLY A 379 -4.70 27.03 21.63
N GLU A 380 -4.45 27.98 20.72
CA GLU A 380 -3.20 28.76 20.68
C GLU A 380 -3.30 30.10 21.46
N GLU A 381 -4.49 30.54 21.86
CA GLU A 381 -4.66 31.83 22.54
C GLU A 381 -4.42 31.77 24.07
N ASP A 382 -4.39 30.58 24.69
CA ASP A 382 -4.30 30.43 26.16
C ASP A 382 -2.91 30.03 26.71
N GLU A 383 -1.88 29.82 25.85
CA GLU A 383 -0.49 29.50 26.30
C GLU A 383 0.48 30.69 26.25
N ALA A 384 -0.05 31.91 26.13
CA ALA A 384 0.72 33.15 26.16
C ALA A 384 0.26 34.11 27.28
N GLU A 385 0.27 33.64 28.54
CA GLU A 385 0.31 34.50 29.74
C GLU A 385 1.41 34.09 30.72
#